data_AF-A0A816C573-F1
#
_entry.id   AF-A0A816C573-F1
#
_cell.length_a   1.000
_cell.length_b   1.000
_cell.length_c   1.000
_cell.angle_alpha   90.00
_cell.angle_beta   90.00
_cell.angle_gamma   90.00
#
_symmetry.space_group_name_H-M   'P 1'
#
loop_
_entity.id
_entity.type
_entity.pdbx_description
1 polymer ?
#
loop_
_entity_poly.entity_id
_entity_poly.type
_entity_poly.pdbx_seq_one_letter_code
_entity_poly.pdbx_strand_id
1 'polypeptide(L)'
;MYANQQMPKEIDNVPCLQLKFWPKDIQPFLKRFEVNRPQLYEKIIRNSSIHVIPKWSTKTPKIDQDVEFRYSFSAIERLLAEHRNKNEQILNGIARSIYF
;
A
#
# COMPACT_ATOMS: atom_id res chain seq x y z
N MET A 1 -18.70 -29.28 -23.01
CA MET A 1 -18.89 -28.50 -21.76
C MET A 1 -17.50 -28.19 -21.23
N TYR A 2 -17.03 -26.95 -21.38
CA TYR A 2 -15.71 -26.57 -20.86
C TYR A 2 -15.87 -26.21 -19.38
N ALA A 3 -15.11 -26.88 -18.52
CA ALA A 3 -15.09 -26.60 -17.09
C ALA A 3 -14.65 -25.15 -16.87
N ASN A 4 -15.41 -24.39 -16.07
CA ASN A 4 -14.96 -23.13 -15.49
C ASN A 4 -13.76 -23.45 -14.59
N GLN A 5 -12.54 -23.38 -15.15
CA GLN A 5 -11.32 -23.41 -14.35
C GLN A 5 -11.25 -22.09 -13.58
N GLN A 6 -11.77 -22.12 -12.36
CA GLN A 6 -11.63 -21.01 -11.43
C GLN A 6 -10.13 -20.90 -11.11
N MET A 7 -9.53 -19.76 -11.45
CA MET A 7 -8.11 -19.54 -11.18
C MET A 7 -7.81 -19.77 -9.70
N PRO A 8 -6.68 -20.41 -9.34
CA PRO A 8 -6.31 -20.61 -7.96
C PRO A 8 -6.23 -19.25 -7.25
N LYS A 9 -6.90 -19.13 -6.11
CA LYS A 9 -6.83 -17.93 -5.29
C LYS A 9 -5.53 -17.97 -4.49
N GLU A 10 -4.63 -17.05 -4.80
CA GLU A 10 -3.42 -16.83 -4.02
C GLU A 10 -3.70 -15.83 -2.89
N ILE A 11 -3.19 -16.12 -1.69
CA ILE A 11 -3.35 -15.27 -0.50
C ILE A 11 -1.97 -15.02 0.08
N ASP A 12 -1.54 -13.75 0.03
CA ASP A 12 -0.29 -13.31 0.62
C ASP A 12 -0.49 -12.88 2.08
N ASN A 13 0.05 -13.66 3.02
CA ASN A 13 0.13 -13.28 4.43
C ASN A 13 1.45 -12.55 4.71
N VAL A 14 1.40 -11.22 4.72
CA VAL A 14 2.59 -10.37 4.94
C VAL A 14 2.68 -9.96 6.42
N PRO A 15 3.70 -10.39 7.18
CA PRO A 15 3.90 -9.91 8.54
C PRO A 15 4.24 -8.41 8.53
N CYS A 16 3.67 -7.65 9.46
CA CYS A 16 3.89 -6.22 9.53
C CYS A 16 3.95 -5.72 10.98
N LEU A 17 4.67 -4.61 11.17
CA LEU A 17 4.65 -3.82 12.39
C LEU A 17 3.93 -2.50 12.11
N GLN A 18 2.91 -2.19 12.89
CA GLN A 18 2.21 -0.91 12.81
C GLN A 18 2.96 0.14 13.63
N LEU A 19 3.34 1.26 13.02
CA LEU A 19 3.92 2.38 13.76
C LEU A 19 2.81 3.27 14.33
N LYS A 20 2.94 3.60 15.62
CA LYS A 20 2.03 4.53 16.31
C LYS A 20 2.35 6.01 16.07
N PHE A 21 3.40 6.28 15.30
CA PHE A 21 3.87 7.62 14.97
C PHE A 21 4.23 7.69 13.49
N TRP A 22 4.30 8.91 12.96
CA TRP A 22 4.69 9.19 11.58
C TRP A 22 6.20 9.48 11.50
N PRO A 23 7.01 8.62 10.85
CA PRO A 23 8.44 8.82 10.68
C PRO A 23 8.81 10.16 10.05
N LYS A 24 9.94 10.75 10.48
CA LYS A 24 10.39 12.10 10.06
C LYS A 24 10.60 12.24 8.55
N ASP A 25 11.12 11.18 7.94
CA ASP A 25 11.35 11.03 6.49
C ASP A 25 10.04 10.98 5.68
N ILE A 26 8.91 10.63 6.29
CA ILE A 26 7.58 10.63 5.65
C ILE A 26 6.87 11.98 5.79
N GLN A 27 7.26 12.82 6.76
CA GLN A 27 6.62 14.12 7.01
C GLN A 27 6.56 15.05 5.78
N PRO A 28 7.60 15.17 4.94
CA PRO A 28 7.53 16.01 3.73
C PRO A 28 6.44 15.57 2.76
N PHE A 29 6.19 14.26 2.67
CA PHE A 29 5.10 13.72 1.85
C PHE A 29 3.73 14.08 2.45
N LEU A 30 3.54 13.89 3.75
CA LEU A 30 2.29 14.23 4.45
C LEU A 30 1.98 15.73 4.36
N LYS A 31 3.00 16.59 4.48
CA LYS A 31 2.86 18.04 4.35
C LYS A 31 2.31 18.47 2.99
N ARG A 32 2.59 17.72 1.92
CA ARG A 32 1.99 18.00 0.60
C ARG A 32 0.48 17.77 0.60
N PHE A 33 -0.02 16.80 1.36
CA PHE A 33 -1.46 16.59 1.53
C PHE A 33 -2.08 17.66 2.42
N GLU A 34 -1.40 18.04 3.49
CA GLU A 34 -1.85 19.13 4.37
C GLU A 34 -2.11 20.41 3.58
N VAL A 35 -1.16 20.82 2.72
CA VAL A 35 -1.27 22.04 1.92
C VAL A 35 -2.29 21.93 0.79
N ASN A 36 -2.26 20.83 0.01
CA ASN A 36 -3.05 20.74 -1.22
C ASN A 36 -4.43 20.12 -1.03
N ARG A 37 -4.60 19.29 0.00
CA ARG A 37 -5.81 18.47 0.25
C ARG A 37 -6.03 18.30 1.77
N PRO A 38 -6.26 19.38 2.53
CA PRO A 38 -6.29 19.36 4.01
C PRO A 38 -7.32 18.38 4.59
N GLN A 39 -8.48 18.23 3.94
CA GLN A 39 -9.51 17.27 4.36
C GLN A 39 -9.04 15.81 4.22
N LEU A 40 -8.23 15.53 3.20
CA LEU A 40 -7.67 14.20 2.97
C LEU A 40 -6.52 13.92 3.93
N TYR A 41 -5.71 14.94 4.22
CA TYR A 41 -4.68 14.89 5.25
C TYR A 41 -5.27 14.50 6.61
N GLU A 42 -6.32 15.19 7.08
CA GLU A 42 -6.99 14.85 8.34
C GLU A 42 -7.47 13.39 8.38
N LYS A 43 -8.02 12.90 7.27
CA LYS A 43 -8.44 11.49 7.17
C LYS A 43 -7.27 10.52 7.21
N ILE A 44 -6.14 10.84 6.57
CA ILE A 44 -4.92 10.02 6.62
C ILE A 44 -4.39 9.96 8.06
N ILE A 45 -4.29 11.11 8.73
CA ILE A 45 -3.73 11.18 10.09
C ILE A 45 -4.63 10.47 11.12
N ARG A 46 -5.95 10.57 10.98
CA ARG A 46 -6.91 9.97 11.93
C ARG A 46 -7.19 8.50 11.70
N ASN A 47 -7.27 8.07 10.44
CA ASN A 47 -7.80 6.76 10.06
C ASN A 47 -6.74 5.82 9.50
N SER A 48 -5.49 6.25 9.39
CA SER A 48 -4.40 5.46 8.82
C SER A 48 -3.17 5.44 9.70
N SER A 49 -2.29 4.51 9.39
CA SER A 49 -0.97 4.37 10.02
C SER A 49 0.00 3.84 8.98
N ILE A 50 1.28 4.09 9.22
CA ILE A 50 2.34 3.50 8.41
C ILE A 50 2.69 2.12 8.99
N HIS A 51 2.86 1.15 8.11
CA HIS A 51 3.32 -0.18 8.47
C HIS A 51 4.77 -0.36 8.03
N VAL A 52 5.47 -1.25 8.70
CA VAL A 52 6.82 -1.68 8.34
C VAL A 52 6.76 -3.17 8.03
N ILE A 53 7.24 -3.55 6.85
CA ILE A 53 7.21 -4.93 6.36
C ILE A 53 8.62 -5.40 5.98
N PRO A 54 8.90 -6.71 6.05
CA PRO A 54 10.15 -7.26 5.55
C PRO A 54 10.33 -6.94 4.06
N LYS A 55 11.54 -6.54 3.70
CA LYS A 55 11.96 -6.34 2.32
C LYS A 55 12.72 -7.58 1.89
N TRP A 56 12.14 -8.29 0.93
CA TRP A 56 12.77 -9.49 0.38
C TRP A 56 13.80 -9.01 -0.65
N SER A 57 15.08 -9.25 -0.36
CA SER A 57 16.19 -8.88 -1.25
C SER A 57 16.19 -9.80 -2.47
N THR A 58 16.36 -9.23 -3.67
CA THR A 58 16.58 -9.98 -4.91
C THR A 58 18.04 -10.41 -5.09
N LYS A 59 18.94 -9.99 -4.19
CA LYS A 59 20.35 -10.38 -4.22
C LYS A 59 20.52 -11.73 -3.54
N THR A 60 21.32 -12.60 -4.16
CA THR A 60 21.62 -13.99 -3.79
C THR A 60 21.66 -14.16 -2.26
N PRO A 61 20.97 -15.17 -1.70
CA PRO A 61 20.89 -15.36 -0.27
C PRO A 61 22.30 -15.52 0.29
N LYS A 62 22.73 -14.54 1.08
CA LYS A 62 23.87 -14.73 1.97
C LYS A 62 23.28 -15.15 3.31
N ILE A 63 23.92 -16.13 3.92
CA ILE A 63 23.45 -16.84 5.13
C ILE A 63 23.28 -15.88 6.33
N ASP A 64 23.83 -14.65 6.25
CA ASP A 64 23.77 -13.60 7.27
C ASP A 64 23.20 -12.26 6.75
N GLN A 65 22.14 -12.27 5.94
CA GLN A 65 21.48 -11.00 5.58
C GLN A 65 20.66 -10.46 6.76
N ASP A 66 21.04 -9.28 7.26
CA ASP A 66 20.17 -8.46 8.09
C ASP A 66 18.81 -8.30 7.40
N VAL A 67 17.73 -8.60 8.12
CA VAL A 67 16.36 -8.42 7.60
C VAL A 67 16.14 -6.93 7.39
N GLU A 68 16.22 -6.48 6.13
CA GLU A 68 15.86 -5.13 5.77
C GLU A 68 14.34 -4.96 5.90
N PHE A 69 13.93 -3.80 6.41
CA PHE A 69 12.53 -3.43 6.50
C PHE A 69 12.24 -2.23 5.58
N ARG A 70 11.00 -2.15 5.11
CA ARG A 70 10.50 -1.01 4.31
C ARG A 70 9.16 -0.52 4.83
N TYR A 71 8.89 0.76 4.64
CA TYR A 71 7.56 1.31 4.88
C TYR A 71 6.55 0.76 3.86
N SER A 72 5.36 0.46 4.35
CA SER A 72 4.19 0.11 3.56
C SER A 72 3.11 1.17 3.75
N PHE A 73 2.62 1.67 2.62
CA PHE A 73 1.59 2.70 2.54
C PHE A 73 0.21 2.12 2.17
N SER A 74 0.02 0.79 2.19
CA SER A 74 -1.20 0.14 1.68
C SER A 74 -2.49 0.64 2.34
N ALA A 75 -2.46 0.96 3.64
CA ALA A 75 -3.62 1.52 4.34
C ALA A 75 -3.98 2.93 3.83
N ILE A 76 -2.97 3.74 3.50
CA ILE A 76 -3.13 5.09 2.96
C ILE A 76 -3.62 4.98 1.51
N GLU A 77 -3.02 4.12 0.70
CA GLU A 77 -3.43 3.89 -0.69
C GLU A 77 -4.89 3.44 -0.80
N ARG A 78 -5.34 2.54 0.10
CA ARG A 78 -6.74 2.13 0.16
C ARG A 78 -7.67 3.31 0.46
N LEU A 79 -7.32 4.11 1.48
CA LEU A 79 -8.09 5.31 1.83
C LEU A 79 -8.13 6.29 0.65
N LEU A 80 -7.00 6.50 -0.03
CA LEU A 80 -6.92 7.35 -1.22
C LEU A 80 -7.80 6.80 -2.35
N ALA A 81 -7.82 5.49 -2.56
CA ALA A 81 -8.65 4.85 -3.58
C ALA A 81 -10.15 5.07 -3.31
N GLU A 82 -10.60 4.93 -2.06
CA GLU A 82 -11.99 5.18 -1.65
C GLU A 82 -12.43 6.63 -1.89
N HIS A 83 -11.48 7.58 -1.84
CA HIS A 83 -11.74 9.01 -2.05
C HIS A 83 -11.59 9.48 -3.50
N ARG A 84 -11.22 8.58 -4.43
CA ARG A 84 -11.23 8.91 -5.86
C ARG A 84 -12.66 8.98 -6.38
N ASN A 85 -12.91 9.85 -7.36
CA ASN A 85 -14.21 9.92 -8.05
C ASN A 85 -14.49 8.58 -8.75
N LYS A 86 -15.77 8.18 -8.85
CA LYS A 86 -16.19 6.90 -9.46
C LYS A 86 -15.51 6.61 -10.81
N ASN A 87 -15.32 7.63 -11.64
CA ASN A 87 -14.66 7.50 -12.96
C ASN A 87 -13.17 7.10 -12.84
N GLU A 88 -12.44 7.63 -11.86
CA GLU A 88 -11.04 7.27 -11.63
C GLU A 88 -10.89 5.88 -11.02
N GLN A 89 -11.84 5.44 -10.18
CA GLN A 89 -11.87 4.08 -9.64
C GLN A 89 -12.11 3.05 -10.76
N ILE A 90 -13.05 3.31 -11.67
CA ILE A 90 -13.33 2.46 -12.83
C ILE A 90 -12.11 2.35 -13.74
N LEU A 91 -11.44 3.47 -14.05
CA LEU A 91 -10.24 3.47 -14.89
C LEU A 91 -9.07 2.68 -14.27
N ASN A 92 -8.87 2.77 -12.95
CA ASN A 92 -7.83 1.96 -12.28
C ASN A 92 -8.21 0.47 -12.18
N GLY A 93 -9.50 0.16 -12.05
CA GLY A 93 -10.01 -1.21 -12.17
C GLY A 93 -9.71 -1.79 -13.55
N ILE A 94 -10.07 -1.07 -14.61
CA ILE A 94 -9.81 -1.47 -16.00
C ILE A 94 -8.30 -1.60 -16.27
N ALA A 95 -7.49 -0.63 -15.83
CA ALA A 95 -6.03 -0.71 -16.01
C ALA A 95 -5.45 -1.94 -15.32
N ARG A 96 -5.86 -2.24 -14.07
CA ARG A 96 -5.42 -3.47 -13.40
C ARG A 96 -5.90 -4.73 -14.13
N SER A 97 -7.09 -4.73 -14.72
CA SER A 97 -7.61 -5.87 -15.48
C SER A 97 -6.95 -6.10 -16.84
N ILE A 98 -6.23 -5.12 -17.40
CA ILE A 98 -5.52 -5.26 -18.69
C ILE A 98 -4.09 -5.77 -18.49
N TYR A 99 -3.52 -5.61 -17.28
CA TYR A 99 -2.16 -6.04 -16.95
C TYR A 99 -2.08 -7.34 -16.13
N PHE A 100 -3.19 -8.07 -15.98
CA PHE A 100 -3.27 -9.43 -15.44
C PHE A 100 -3.83 -10.40 -16.48
#